data_AF-A0A2D6BMZ8-F1
#
_entry.id   AF-A0A2D6BMZ8-F1
#
_cell.length_a   1.000
_cell.length_b   1.000
_cell.length_c   1.000
_cell.angle_alpha   90.00
_cell.angle_beta   90.00
_cell.angle_gamma   90.00
#
_symmetry.space_group_name_H-M   'P 1'
#
loop_
_entity.id
_entity.type
_entity.pdbx_description
1 polymer ?
#
loop_
_entity_poly.entity_id
_entity_poly.type
_entity_poly.pdbx_seq_one_letter_code
_entity_poly.pdbx_strand_id
1 'polypeptide(L)'
;MRDPSCVWVFGGSQGIGRAVAGAYARRGARIGLFARRLAPLEEAAKEIGTAHGATVQGWVADVEDPLAVAHACDEAARALGAPELVVNCAGRARPARFAELTVDDLRATLRANLEGTWNVVQSALPHLEAGGGTIVNTASLAGLIGVYGYSDYAASKFAVIGLSEVLRQELAARGVDVRVLCPPDVDTPGFAEENRSKPPETAAISETGALLSPEQVAAELLRGLRGRRFLLIPGRSARWLARAKRLAPGLVERIIAGQLRRHARR
;
A
#
# COMPACT_ATOMS: atom_id res chain seq x y z
N MET A 1 9.87 5.68 -20.23
CA MET A 1 10.53 4.85 -19.20
C MET A 1 10.24 3.40 -19.55
N ARG A 2 11.26 2.54 -19.55
CA ARG A 2 11.08 1.10 -19.75
C ARG A 2 10.35 0.53 -18.53
N ASP A 3 9.59 -0.55 -18.71
CA ASP A 3 9.02 -1.29 -17.58
C ASP A 3 10.15 -2.03 -16.82
N PRO A 4 10.06 -2.15 -15.48
CA PRO A 4 11.10 -2.75 -14.67
C PRO A 4 11.28 -4.24 -14.95
N SER A 5 12.53 -4.73 -14.97
CA SER A 5 12.82 -6.15 -15.23
C SER A 5 12.73 -7.04 -13.99
N CYS A 6 12.84 -6.45 -12.79
CA CYS A 6 12.70 -7.14 -11.50
C CYS A 6 11.86 -6.29 -10.53
N VAL A 7 10.81 -6.89 -9.97
CA VAL A 7 9.87 -6.22 -9.07
C VAL A 7 9.67 -7.05 -7.80
N TRP A 8 9.87 -6.43 -6.65
CA TRP A 8 9.58 -7.01 -5.34
C TRP A 8 8.29 -6.44 -4.77
N VAL A 9 7.40 -7.30 -4.27
CA VAL A 9 6.09 -6.92 -3.75
C VAL A 9 5.87 -7.51 -2.36
N PHE A 10 5.92 -6.66 -1.34
CA PHE A 10 5.55 -7.00 0.03
C PHE A 10 4.03 -6.92 0.20
N GLY A 11 3.45 -7.93 0.87
CA GLY A 11 2.00 -8.16 0.82
C GLY A 11 1.55 -8.72 -0.54
N GLY A 12 2.43 -9.42 -1.25
CA GLY A 12 2.20 -9.89 -2.63
C GLY A 12 1.24 -11.07 -2.78
N SER A 13 0.83 -11.74 -1.69
CA SER A 13 -0.01 -12.94 -1.76
C SER A 13 -1.50 -12.66 -2.02
N GLN A 14 -1.97 -11.44 -1.80
CA GLN A 14 -3.39 -11.08 -1.97
C GLN A 14 -3.61 -9.61 -2.31
N GLY A 15 -4.85 -9.27 -2.68
CA GLY A 15 -5.31 -7.89 -2.88
C GLY A 15 -4.46 -7.07 -3.85
N ILE A 16 -4.16 -5.82 -3.48
CA ILE A 16 -3.42 -4.87 -4.31
C ILE A 16 -2.03 -5.42 -4.68
N GLY A 17 -1.30 -5.99 -3.71
CA GLY A 17 0.03 -6.54 -3.94
C GLY A 17 0.02 -7.64 -5.02
N ARG A 18 -0.90 -8.61 -4.89
CA ARG A 18 -1.07 -9.67 -5.88
C ARG A 18 -1.42 -9.12 -7.28
N ALA A 19 -2.30 -8.13 -7.35
CA ALA A 19 -2.67 -7.51 -8.63
C ALA A 19 -1.52 -6.73 -9.28
N VAL A 20 -0.70 -6.03 -8.48
CA VAL A 20 0.51 -5.35 -8.95
C VAL A 20 1.53 -6.36 -9.48
N ALA A 21 1.78 -7.44 -8.73
CA ALA A 21 2.64 -8.53 -9.16
C ALA A 21 2.20 -9.13 -10.50
N GLY A 22 0.92 -9.49 -10.64
CA GLY A 22 0.36 -9.99 -11.90
C GLY A 22 0.49 -8.98 -13.06
N ALA A 23 0.30 -7.69 -12.79
CA ALA A 23 0.42 -6.65 -13.82
C ALA A 23 1.85 -6.49 -14.36
N TYR A 24 2.88 -6.69 -13.53
CA TYR A 24 4.28 -6.67 -13.97
C TYR A 24 4.75 -8.02 -14.52
N ALA A 25 4.27 -9.15 -13.98
CA ALA A 25 4.53 -10.48 -14.53
C ALA A 25 4.06 -10.58 -15.99
N ARG A 26 2.86 -10.07 -16.30
CA ARG A 26 2.32 -9.99 -17.67
C ARG A 26 3.21 -9.18 -18.63
N ARG A 27 4.09 -8.33 -18.11
CA ARG A 27 5.06 -7.52 -18.89
C ARG A 27 6.45 -8.16 -18.95
N GLY A 28 6.60 -9.39 -18.47
CA GLY A 28 7.86 -10.12 -18.48
C GLY A 28 8.82 -9.77 -17.35
N ALA A 29 8.36 -9.07 -16.30
CA ALA A 29 9.19 -8.82 -15.14
C ALA A 29 9.36 -10.11 -14.31
N ARG A 30 10.54 -10.28 -13.72
CA ARG A 30 10.78 -11.24 -12.65
C ARG A 30 10.16 -10.71 -11.36
N ILE A 31 9.38 -11.52 -10.67
CA ILE A 31 8.60 -11.09 -9.52
C ILE A 31 9.06 -11.81 -8.26
N GLY A 32 9.38 -11.03 -7.22
CA GLY A 32 9.52 -11.54 -5.87
C GLY A 32 8.31 -11.16 -5.03
N LEU A 33 7.63 -12.16 -4.48
CA LEU A 33 6.50 -11.97 -3.56
C LEU A 33 6.98 -12.17 -2.12
N PHE A 34 6.57 -11.28 -1.23
CA PHE A 34 6.89 -11.37 0.20
C PHE A 34 5.59 -11.32 1.00
N ALA A 35 5.36 -12.31 1.85
CA ALA A 35 4.20 -12.36 2.74
C ALA A 35 4.45 -13.28 3.93
N ARG A 36 3.60 -13.16 4.95
CA ARG A 36 3.75 -13.87 6.23
C ARG A 36 3.34 -15.33 6.23
N ARG A 37 2.43 -15.69 5.32
CA ARG A 37 1.81 -17.01 5.27
C ARG A 37 2.31 -17.74 4.04
N LEU A 38 2.91 -18.91 4.24
CA LEU A 38 3.50 -19.72 3.18
C LEU A 38 2.46 -20.15 2.14
N ALA A 39 1.37 -20.81 2.55
CA ALA A 39 0.43 -21.39 1.59
C ALA A 39 -0.20 -20.36 0.60
N PRO A 40 -0.75 -19.21 1.04
CA PRO A 40 -1.26 -18.20 0.10
C PRO A 40 -0.17 -17.57 -0.77
N LEU A 41 1.08 -17.55 -0.29
CA LEU A 41 2.22 -17.00 -1.02
C LEU A 41 2.63 -17.92 -2.17
N GLU A 42 2.76 -19.22 -1.90
CA GLU A 42 3.06 -20.24 -2.91
C GLU A 42 1.96 -20.35 -3.96
N GLU A 43 0.70 -20.30 -3.52
CA GLU A 43 -0.47 -20.28 -4.41
C GLU A 43 -0.41 -19.06 -5.35
N ALA A 44 -0.23 -17.85 -4.81
CA ALA A 44 -0.12 -16.65 -5.63
C ALA A 44 1.07 -16.69 -6.59
N ALA A 45 2.24 -17.18 -6.14
CA ALA A 45 3.41 -17.29 -7.00
C ALA A 45 3.18 -18.24 -8.18
N LYS A 46 2.59 -19.41 -7.90
CA LYS A 46 2.24 -20.42 -8.91
C LYS A 46 1.22 -19.87 -9.90
N GLU A 47 0.12 -19.30 -9.42
CA GLU A 47 -0.96 -18.80 -10.28
C GLU A 47 -0.47 -17.67 -11.20
N ILE A 48 0.28 -16.70 -10.66
CA ILE A 48 0.82 -15.59 -11.47
C ILE A 48 1.85 -16.11 -12.48
N GLY A 49 2.74 -17.00 -12.06
CA GLY A 49 3.76 -17.59 -12.92
C GLY A 49 3.15 -18.36 -14.09
N THR A 50 2.18 -19.23 -13.82
CA THR A 50 1.48 -20.01 -14.86
C THR A 50 0.65 -19.12 -15.79
N ALA A 51 -0.07 -18.14 -15.26
CA ALA A 51 -0.93 -17.28 -16.08
C ALA A 51 -0.17 -16.41 -17.09
N HIS A 52 1.11 -16.11 -16.82
CA HIS A 52 1.89 -15.13 -17.60
C HIS A 52 3.21 -15.67 -18.15
N GLY A 53 3.58 -16.92 -17.85
CA GLY A 53 4.87 -17.49 -18.24
C GLY A 53 6.06 -16.74 -17.65
N ALA A 54 5.88 -16.12 -16.48
CA ALA A 54 6.87 -15.26 -15.84
C ALA A 54 7.59 -15.97 -14.68
N THR A 55 8.83 -15.57 -14.40
CA THR A 55 9.54 -16.02 -13.19
C THR A 55 8.93 -15.34 -11.96
N VAL A 56 8.26 -16.12 -11.11
CA VAL A 56 7.67 -15.64 -9.86
C VAL A 56 8.13 -16.55 -8.73
N GLN A 57 8.67 -15.96 -7.67
CA GLN A 57 9.11 -16.69 -6.47
C GLN A 57 8.61 -15.99 -5.21
N GLY A 58 8.38 -16.75 -4.14
CA GLY A 58 7.86 -16.26 -2.87
C GLY A 58 8.82 -16.49 -1.72
N TRP A 59 8.99 -15.47 -0.87
CA TRP A 59 9.70 -15.58 0.41
C TRP A 59 8.79 -15.26 1.58
N VAL A 60 8.81 -16.13 2.59
CA VAL A 60 8.08 -15.88 3.83
C VAL A 60 8.80 -14.78 4.60
N ALA A 61 8.10 -13.66 4.82
CA ALA A 61 8.61 -12.53 5.59
C ALA A 61 7.46 -11.82 6.31
N ASP A 62 7.58 -11.70 7.63
CA ASP A 62 6.78 -10.75 8.41
C ASP A 62 7.46 -9.40 8.39
N VAL A 63 6.77 -8.39 7.86
CA VAL A 63 7.27 -7.02 7.82
C VAL A 63 7.50 -6.46 9.22
N GLU A 64 6.83 -7.00 10.24
CA GLU A 64 7.03 -6.65 11.64
C GLU A 64 8.37 -7.21 12.19
N ASP A 65 9.00 -8.18 11.53
CA ASP A 65 10.30 -8.75 11.90
C ASP A 65 11.42 -8.26 10.94
N PRO A 66 12.26 -7.30 11.37
CA PRO A 66 13.30 -6.73 10.50
C PRO A 66 14.35 -7.76 10.05
N LEU A 67 14.63 -8.78 10.86
CA LEU A 67 15.61 -9.82 10.51
C LEU A 67 15.05 -10.75 9.45
N ALA A 68 13.77 -11.14 9.58
CA ALA A 68 13.09 -11.94 8.57
C ALA A 68 13.00 -11.21 7.22
N VAL A 69 12.69 -9.91 7.23
CA VAL A 69 12.66 -9.08 6.01
C VAL A 69 14.04 -8.99 5.37
N ALA A 70 15.09 -8.71 6.15
CA ALA A 70 16.46 -8.63 5.64
C ALA A 70 16.89 -9.96 5.00
N HIS A 71 16.68 -11.08 5.70
CA HIS A 71 17.01 -12.40 5.19
C HIS A 71 16.27 -12.73 3.89
N ALA A 72 14.98 -12.42 3.81
CA ALA A 72 14.19 -12.63 2.60
C ALA A 72 14.69 -11.76 1.43
N CYS A 73 15.12 -10.51 1.69
CA CYS A 73 15.70 -9.64 0.65
C CYS A 73 17.02 -10.19 0.12
N ASP A 74 17.90 -10.70 1.00
CA ASP A 74 19.16 -11.34 0.61
C ASP A 74 18.92 -12.53 -0.33
N GLU A 75 18.01 -13.42 0.06
CA GLU A 75 17.66 -14.62 -0.73
C GLU A 75 17.02 -14.24 -2.07
N ALA A 76 16.11 -13.26 -2.07
CA ALA A 76 15.50 -12.75 -3.29
C ALA A 76 16.51 -12.10 -4.24
N ALA A 77 17.48 -11.34 -3.71
CA ALA A 77 18.54 -10.74 -4.51
C ALA A 77 19.44 -11.79 -5.15
N ARG A 78 19.76 -12.89 -4.43
CA ARG A 78 20.54 -14.00 -4.98
C ARG A 78 19.78 -14.73 -6.10
N ALA A 79 18.47 -14.94 -5.92
CA ALA A 79 17.67 -15.72 -6.87
C ALA A 79 17.17 -14.91 -8.08
N LEU A 80 16.78 -13.66 -7.88
CA LEU A 80 16.16 -12.80 -8.90
C LEU A 80 17.03 -11.61 -9.33
N GLY A 81 18.16 -11.38 -8.67
CA GLY A 81 18.95 -10.17 -8.87
C GLY A 81 18.33 -8.92 -8.22
N ALA A 82 18.98 -7.78 -8.45
CA ALA A 82 18.57 -6.49 -7.90
C ALA A 82 17.18 -6.06 -8.40
N PRO A 83 16.27 -5.63 -7.51
CA PRO A 83 14.99 -5.05 -7.91
C PRO A 83 15.15 -3.64 -8.47
N GLU A 84 14.36 -3.34 -9.50
CA GLU A 84 14.18 -1.99 -10.05
C GLU A 84 12.98 -1.28 -9.41
N LEU A 85 12.05 -2.06 -8.86
CA LEU A 85 10.85 -1.57 -8.19
C LEU A 85 10.57 -2.42 -6.94
N VAL A 86 10.39 -1.75 -5.81
CA VAL A 86 9.90 -2.36 -4.57
C VAL A 86 8.55 -1.74 -4.26
N VAL A 87 7.50 -2.56 -4.11
CA VAL A 87 6.16 -2.11 -3.75
C VAL A 87 5.78 -2.71 -2.40
N ASN A 88 5.60 -1.84 -1.40
CA ASN A 88 5.11 -2.24 -0.10
C ASN A 88 3.60 -2.08 -0.02
N CYS A 89 2.88 -3.19 -0.08
CA CYS A 89 1.42 -3.28 0.10
C CYS A 89 1.03 -3.94 1.43
N ALA A 90 1.99 -4.37 2.25
CA ALA A 90 1.69 -5.01 3.53
C ALA A 90 1.05 -4.00 4.50
N GLY A 91 0.07 -4.46 5.27
CA GLY A 91 -0.58 -3.65 6.29
C GLY A 91 -1.91 -4.24 6.75
N ARG A 92 -2.52 -3.56 7.71
CA ARG A 92 -3.82 -3.88 8.28
C ARG A 92 -4.64 -2.61 8.52
N ALA A 93 -5.94 -2.80 8.67
CA ALA A 93 -6.85 -1.80 9.21
C ALA A 93 -7.88 -2.48 10.10
N ARG A 94 -8.28 -1.80 11.17
CA ARG A 94 -9.38 -2.21 12.04
C ARG A 94 -10.27 -0.99 12.26
N PRO A 95 -11.35 -0.82 11.48
CA PRO A 95 -12.25 0.30 11.71
C PRO A 95 -12.98 0.12 13.05
N ALA A 96 -12.95 1.14 13.89
CA ALA A 96 -13.63 1.19 15.18
C ALA A 96 -13.75 2.64 15.65
N ARG A 97 -14.71 2.93 16.53
CA ARG A 97 -14.77 4.26 17.15
C ARG A 97 -13.55 4.44 18.05
N PHE A 98 -13.06 5.68 18.19
CA PHE A 98 -11.85 5.94 18.97
C PHE A 98 -11.92 5.38 20.41
N ALA A 99 -13.09 5.48 21.05
CA ALA A 99 -13.32 4.97 22.41
C ALA A 99 -13.29 3.43 22.52
N GLU A 100 -13.38 2.70 21.40
CA GLU A 100 -13.37 1.24 21.34
C GLU A 100 -11.96 0.69 21.03
N LEU A 101 -11.03 1.55 20.61
CA LEU A 101 -9.66 1.18 20.30
C LEU A 101 -8.79 1.17 21.56
N THR A 102 -8.03 0.11 21.71
CA THR A 102 -7.02 0.00 22.78
C THR A 102 -5.68 0.57 22.32
N VAL A 103 -4.77 0.81 23.27
CA VAL A 103 -3.37 1.14 22.94
C VAL A 103 -2.70 -0.01 22.17
N ASP A 104 -3.06 -1.25 22.46
CA ASP A 104 -2.49 -2.40 21.76
C ASP A 104 -2.99 -2.51 20.31
N ASP A 105 -4.23 -2.08 20.04
CA ASP A 105 -4.73 -1.91 18.67
C ASP A 105 -3.92 -0.88 17.90
N LEU A 106 -3.71 0.29 18.50
CA LEU A 106 -2.87 1.34 17.94
C LEU A 106 -1.46 0.81 17.64
N ARG A 107 -0.83 0.15 18.61
CA ARG A 107 0.51 -0.42 18.46
C ARG A 107 0.56 -1.48 17.36
N ALA A 108 -0.41 -2.39 17.30
CA ALA A 108 -0.47 -3.40 16.24
C ALA A 108 -0.64 -2.77 14.85
N THR A 109 -1.45 -1.71 14.75
CA THR A 109 -1.59 -0.96 13.49
C THR A 109 -0.29 -0.24 13.11
N LEU A 110 0.39 0.41 14.04
CA LEU A 110 1.68 1.08 13.79
C LEU A 110 2.80 0.09 13.44
N ARG A 111 2.90 -1.04 14.15
CA ARG A 111 3.86 -2.11 13.86
C ARG A 111 3.71 -2.61 12.43
N ALA A 112 2.50 -3.00 12.04
CA ALA A 112 2.26 -3.52 10.70
C ALA A 112 2.42 -2.45 9.59
N ASN A 113 1.87 -1.26 9.79
CA ASN A 113 1.75 -0.27 8.71
C ASN A 113 2.96 0.67 8.60
N LEU A 114 3.53 1.10 9.73
CA LEU A 114 4.63 2.07 9.75
C LEU A 114 5.98 1.38 9.94
N GLU A 115 6.16 0.66 11.04
CA GLU A 115 7.43 -0.06 11.30
C GLU A 115 7.67 -1.12 10.23
N GLY A 116 6.63 -1.84 9.79
CA GLY A 116 6.73 -2.77 8.67
C GLY A 116 7.15 -2.10 7.37
N THR A 117 6.68 -0.87 7.10
CA THR A 117 7.15 -0.10 5.95
C THR A 117 8.60 0.32 6.11
N TRP A 118 8.98 0.76 7.30
CA TRP A 118 10.36 1.12 7.62
C TRP A 118 11.32 -0.06 7.38
N ASN A 119 10.99 -1.24 7.94
CA ASN A 119 11.78 -2.46 7.82
C ASN A 119 11.97 -2.85 6.35
N VAL A 120 10.89 -2.87 5.56
CA VAL A 120 10.95 -3.17 4.12
C VAL A 120 11.88 -2.19 3.38
N VAL A 121 11.73 -0.89 3.60
CA VAL A 121 12.60 0.10 2.96
C VAL A 121 14.05 -0.12 3.35
N GLN A 122 14.33 -0.26 4.65
CA GLN A 122 15.69 -0.40 5.16
C GLN A 122 16.37 -1.66 4.62
N SER A 123 15.66 -2.78 4.56
CA SER A 123 16.17 -4.07 4.08
C SER A 123 16.29 -4.14 2.56
N ALA A 124 15.39 -3.54 1.79
CA ALA A 124 15.43 -3.60 0.33
C ALA A 124 16.41 -2.60 -0.30
N LEU A 125 16.67 -1.47 0.39
CA LEU A 125 17.49 -0.37 -0.12
C LEU A 125 18.93 -0.74 -0.51
N PRO A 126 19.64 -1.66 0.18
CA PRO A 126 20.96 -2.14 -0.25
C PRO A 126 20.94 -2.96 -1.55
N HIS A 127 19.78 -3.56 -1.91
CA HIS A 127 19.66 -4.45 -3.06
C HIS A 127 19.15 -3.77 -4.32
N LEU A 128 18.59 -2.56 -4.24
CA LEU A 128 18.13 -1.80 -5.41
C LEU A 128 19.22 -1.72 -6.48
N GLU A 129 18.81 -1.72 -7.75
CA GLU A 129 19.72 -1.67 -8.88
C GLU A 129 20.73 -0.51 -8.77
N ALA A 130 21.97 -0.77 -9.17
CA ALA A 130 23.02 0.24 -9.15
C ALA A 130 22.64 1.42 -10.07
N GLY A 131 22.59 2.62 -9.50
CA GLY A 131 22.23 3.84 -10.24
C GLY A 131 20.74 4.20 -10.20
N GLY A 132 19.89 3.42 -9.51
CA GLY A 132 18.54 3.86 -9.17
C GLY A 132 17.53 2.75 -9.00
N GLY A 133 16.28 3.15 -8.85
CA GLY A 133 15.15 2.26 -8.62
C GLY A 133 13.98 3.05 -8.05
N THR A 134 12.83 2.41 -7.91
CA THR A 134 11.66 3.05 -7.29
C THR A 134 11.18 2.26 -6.09
N ILE A 135 10.92 2.95 -4.99
CA ILE A 135 10.18 2.42 -3.85
C ILE A 135 8.78 3.03 -3.87
N VAL A 136 7.77 2.18 -3.79
CA VAL A 136 6.38 2.59 -3.61
C VAL A 136 5.90 2.11 -2.25
N ASN A 137 5.59 3.05 -1.37
CA ASN A 137 4.92 2.74 -0.11
C ASN A 137 3.41 2.90 -0.26
N THR A 138 2.63 1.93 0.20
CA THR A 138 1.17 2.00 0.12
C THR A 138 0.58 2.63 1.38
N ALA A 139 0.19 3.89 1.25
CA ALA A 139 -0.57 4.60 2.25
C ALA A 139 -2.08 4.28 2.09
N SER A 140 -2.92 5.31 2.05
CA SER A 140 -4.36 5.26 1.78
C SER A 140 -4.82 6.66 1.44
N LEU A 141 -6.00 6.81 0.84
CA LEU A 141 -6.71 8.09 0.85
C LEU A 141 -6.93 8.59 2.28
N ALA A 142 -7.12 7.68 3.25
CA ALA A 142 -7.17 7.99 4.68
C ALA A 142 -5.84 8.49 5.27
N GLY A 143 -4.74 8.46 4.50
CA GLY A 143 -3.49 9.15 4.84
C GLY A 143 -3.46 10.63 4.42
N LEU A 144 -4.48 11.09 3.70
CA LEU A 144 -4.59 12.48 3.21
C LEU A 144 -5.79 13.22 3.81
N ILE A 145 -6.80 12.49 4.27
CA ILE A 145 -8.01 13.01 4.89
C ILE A 145 -8.32 12.21 6.15
N GLY A 146 -8.83 12.88 7.20
CA GLY A 146 -9.36 12.18 8.36
C GLY A 146 -10.68 11.51 8.02
N VAL A 147 -10.83 10.24 8.42
CA VAL A 147 -12.05 9.43 8.19
C VAL A 147 -12.53 8.92 9.54
N TYR A 148 -13.84 9.07 9.79
CA TYR A 148 -14.46 8.56 11.01
C TYR A 148 -14.22 7.05 11.14
N GLY A 149 -13.89 6.60 12.34
CA GLY A 149 -13.67 5.18 12.65
C GLY A 149 -12.30 4.62 12.21
N TYR A 150 -11.38 5.46 11.72
CA TYR A 150 -10.05 5.04 11.27
C TYR A 150 -8.94 5.82 12.01
N SER A 151 -9.07 6.08 13.31
CA SER A 151 -8.13 6.96 14.03
C SER A 151 -6.69 6.44 14.06
N ASP A 152 -6.47 5.17 14.39
CA ASP A 152 -5.14 4.53 14.40
C ASP A 152 -4.63 4.27 12.98
N TYR A 153 -5.51 3.80 12.09
CA TYR A 153 -5.20 3.52 10.70
C TYR A 153 -4.80 4.78 9.95
N ALA A 154 -5.63 5.84 9.97
CA ALA A 154 -5.32 7.11 9.34
C ALA A 154 -4.01 7.68 9.89
N ALA A 155 -3.82 7.72 11.21
CA ALA A 155 -2.56 8.17 11.81
C ALA A 155 -1.35 7.41 11.22
N SER A 156 -1.42 6.07 11.13
CA SER A 156 -0.37 5.27 10.51
C SER A 156 -0.13 5.61 9.02
N LYS A 157 -1.20 5.87 8.25
CA LYS A 157 -1.10 6.18 6.82
C LYS A 157 -0.63 7.60 6.54
N PHE A 158 -0.94 8.57 7.40
CA PHE A 158 -0.30 9.89 7.40
C PHE A 158 1.20 9.78 7.71
N ALA A 159 1.58 8.96 8.70
CA ALA A 159 2.98 8.72 9.05
C ALA A 159 3.78 8.11 7.89
N VAL A 160 3.21 7.14 7.16
CA VAL A 160 3.84 6.56 5.96
C VAL A 160 4.09 7.62 4.88
N ILE A 161 3.17 8.59 4.68
CA ILE A 161 3.39 9.70 3.73
C ILE A 161 4.54 10.59 4.18
N GLY A 162 4.57 10.97 5.46
CA GLY A 162 5.65 11.78 6.03
C GLY A 162 7.01 11.08 5.90
N LEU A 163 7.08 9.81 6.26
CA LEU A 163 8.27 8.97 6.08
C LEU A 163 8.72 8.96 4.61
N SER A 164 7.80 8.69 3.68
CA SER A 164 8.10 8.65 2.25
C SER A 164 8.57 10.00 1.68
N GLU A 165 8.09 11.12 2.21
CA GLU A 165 8.50 12.45 1.77
C GLU A 165 9.96 12.74 2.15
N VAL A 166 10.35 12.36 3.37
CA VAL A 166 11.74 12.44 3.85
C VAL A 166 12.65 11.53 3.01
N LEU A 167 12.29 10.24 2.88
CA LEU A 167 13.07 9.27 2.11
C LEU A 167 13.25 9.69 0.65
N ARG A 168 12.25 10.32 0.05
CA ARG A 168 12.38 10.82 -1.33
C ARG A 168 13.48 11.87 -1.47
N GLN A 169 13.71 12.67 -0.44
CA GLN A 169 14.76 13.69 -0.44
C GLN A 169 16.12 13.07 -0.15
N GLU A 170 16.21 12.22 0.88
CA GLU A 170 17.45 11.58 1.28
C GLU A 170 18.02 10.65 0.21
N LEU A 171 17.15 9.92 -0.50
CA LEU A 171 17.56 8.92 -1.47
C LEU A 171 17.72 9.48 -2.90
N ALA A 172 17.34 10.74 -3.15
CA ALA A 172 17.45 11.37 -4.46
C ALA A 172 18.89 11.40 -4.98
N ALA A 173 19.87 11.67 -4.11
CA ALA A 173 21.29 11.69 -4.47
C ALA A 173 21.83 10.30 -4.91
N ARG A 174 21.15 9.22 -4.51
CA ARG A 174 21.45 7.85 -4.91
C ARG A 174 20.72 7.41 -6.19
N GLY A 175 19.95 8.31 -6.82
CA GLY A 175 19.11 7.98 -7.98
C GLY A 175 17.86 7.16 -7.65
N VAL A 176 17.53 6.96 -6.37
CA VAL A 176 16.35 6.21 -5.93
C VAL A 176 15.17 7.15 -5.77
N ASP A 177 14.06 6.79 -6.41
CA ASP A 177 12.80 7.54 -6.35
C ASP A 177 11.85 6.90 -5.35
N VAL A 178 11.13 7.72 -4.60
CA VAL A 178 10.15 7.26 -3.61
C VAL A 178 8.77 7.84 -3.94
N ARG A 179 7.78 6.95 -3.97
CA ARG A 179 6.39 7.22 -4.36
C ARG A 179 5.46 6.70 -3.29
N VAL A 180 4.26 7.29 -3.22
CA VAL A 180 3.22 6.81 -2.32
C VAL A 180 1.97 6.47 -3.10
N LEU A 181 1.50 5.23 -2.96
CA LEU A 181 0.19 4.81 -3.46
C LEU A 181 -0.86 5.11 -2.38
N CYS A 182 -1.85 5.94 -2.71
CA CYS A 182 -2.95 6.34 -1.82
C CYS A 182 -4.29 5.88 -2.41
N PRO A 183 -4.62 4.58 -2.34
CA PRO A 183 -5.88 4.07 -2.87
C PRO A 183 -7.07 4.53 -2.01
N PRO A 184 -8.27 4.73 -2.60
CA PRO A 184 -9.53 4.71 -1.87
C PRO A 184 -9.86 3.27 -1.43
N ASP A 185 -11.11 2.97 -1.09
CA ASP A 185 -11.56 1.60 -0.81
C ASP A 185 -11.32 0.68 -2.01
N VAL A 186 -10.80 -0.52 -1.74
CA VAL A 186 -10.44 -1.52 -2.76
C VAL A 186 -11.03 -2.87 -2.39
N ASP A 187 -11.74 -3.49 -3.32
CA ASP A 187 -12.34 -4.81 -3.15
C ASP A 187 -11.26 -5.89 -2.98
N THR A 188 -10.95 -6.22 -1.73
CA THR A 188 -9.85 -7.11 -1.34
C THR A 188 -10.26 -7.95 -0.14
N PRO A 189 -9.59 -9.08 0.11
CA PRO A 189 -9.80 -9.85 1.34
C PRO A 189 -9.59 -8.99 2.61
N GLY A 190 -8.66 -8.04 2.58
CA GLY A 190 -8.44 -7.09 3.69
C GLY A 190 -9.64 -6.17 3.92
N PHE A 191 -10.21 -5.61 2.85
CA PHE A 191 -11.41 -4.77 2.94
C PHE A 191 -12.64 -5.57 3.42
N ALA A 192 -12.77 -6.83 2.99
CA ALA A 192 -13.82 -7.71 3.51
C ALA A 192 -13.68 -7.96 5.01
N GLU A 193 -12.45 -8.12 5.52
CA GLU A 193 -12.18 -8.23 6.96
C GLU A 193 -12.53 -6.92 7.71
N GLU A 194 -12.12 -5.77 7.17
CA GLU A 194 -12.45 -4.46 7.73
C GLU A 194 -13.96 -4.28 7.90
N ASN A 195 -14.74 -4.65 6.88
CA ASN A 195 -16.19 -4.50 6.88
C ASN A 195 -16.90 -5.31 7.98
N ARG A 196 -16.27 -6.33 8.57
CA ARG A 196 -16.87 -7.11 9.67
C ARG A 196 -17.05 -6.32 10.96
N SER A 197 -16.21 -5.31 11.19
CA SER A 197 -16.19 -4.50 12.42
C SER A 197 -16.47 -3.01 12.17
N LYS A 198 -16.74 -2.64 10.90
CA LYS A 198 -16.88 -1.25 10.48
C LYS A 198 -18.10 -0.58 11.12
N PRO A 199 -17.92 0.54 11.85
CA PRO A 199 -19.04 1.29 12.39
C PRO A 199 -20.01 1.76 11.28
N PRO A 200 -21.32 1.82 11.53
CA PRO A 200 -22.30 2.26 10.52
C PRO A 200 -21.99 3.63 9.90
N GLU A 201 -21.46 4.57 10.70
CA GLU A 201 -21.10 5.90 10.22
C GLU A 201 -19.88 5.85 9.27
N THR A 202 -18.92 4.97 9.55
CA THR A 202 -17.77 4.71 8.67
C THR A 202 -18.23 4.05 7.38
N ALA A 203 -19.14 3.06 7.45
CA ALA A 203 -19.71 2.41 6.28
C ALA A 203 -20.42 3.42 5.37
N ALA A 204 -21.23 4.31 5.95
CA ALA A 204 -21.92 5.35 5.21
C ALA A 204 -20.96 6.33 4.50
N ILE A 205 -19.80 6.62 5.10
CA ILE A 205 -18.76 7.42 4.43
C ILE A 205 -18.13 6.63 3.27
N SER A 206 -17.75 5.37 3.50
CA SER A 206 -17.18 4.47 2.49
C SER A 206 -18.10 4.33 1.27
N GLU A 207 -19.41 4.19 1.46
CA GLU A 207 -20.41 4.06 0.39
C GLU A 207 -20.47 5.26 -0.56
N THR A 208 -20.02 6.45 -0.13
CA THR A 208 -19.97 7.64 -1.00
C THR A 208 -18.73 7.66 -1.90
N GLY A 209 -17.74 6.82 -1.59
CA GLY A 209 -16.54 6.61 -2.40
C GLY A 209 -16.77 5.60 -3.52
N ALA A 210 -15.87 5.60 -4.49
CA ALA A 210 -15.83 4.51 -5.47
C ALA A 210 -15.04 3.34 -4.89
N LEU A 211 -15.64 2.15 -4.89
CA LEU A 211 -14.95 0.89 -4.63
C LEU A 211 -14.20 0.45 -5.90
N LEU A 212 -12.87 0.37 -5.82
CA LEU A 212 -12.04 -0.04 -6.96
C LEU A 212 -11.67 -1.52 -6.87
N SER A 213 -11.43 -2.15 -8.02
CA SER A 213 -10.78 -3.47 -8.04
C SER A 213 -9.26 -3.34 -7.80
N PRO A 214 -8.60 -4.38 -7.27
CA PRO A 214 -7.14 -4.42 -7.14
C PRO A 214 -6.41 -4.18 -8.47
N GLU A 215 -6.95 -4.70 -9.57
CA GLU A 215 -6.40 -4.55 -10.93
C GLU A 215 -6.51 -3.11 -11.42
N GLN A 216 -7.60 -2.41 -11.10
CA GLN A 216 -7.73 -0.98 -11.41
C GLN A 216 -6.68 -0.16 -10.66
N VAL A 217 -6.44 -0.46 -9.39
CA VAL A 217 -5.40 0.18 -8.58
C VAL A 217 -4.00 -0.12 -9.14
N ALA A 218 -3.72 -1.37 -9.48
CA ALA A 218 -2.46 -1.75 -10.13
C ALA A 218 -2.27 -1.02 -11.48
N ALA A 219 -3.31 -0.93 -12.31
CA ALA A 219 -3.23 -0.20 -13.58
C ALA A 219 -2.94 1.30 -13.39
N GLU A 220 -3.54 1.93 -12.38
CA GLU A 220 -3.26 3.33 -12.02
C GLU A 220 -1.85 3.50 -11.44
N LEU A 221 -1.35 2.56 -10.63
CA LEU A 221 0.03 2.55 -10.15
C LEU A 221 0.99 2.56 -11.34
N LEU A 222 0.88 1.58 -12.24
CA LEU A 222 1.76 1.43 -13.39
C LEU A 222 1.74 2.66 -14.30
N ARG A 223 0.55 3.25 -14.50
CA ARG A 223 0.40 4.50 -15.26
C ARG A 223 1.06 5.67 -14.54
N GLY A 224 0.88 5.76 -13.22
CA GLY A 224 1.41 6.80 -12.37
C GLY A 224 2.94 6.82 -12.32
N LEU A 225 3.55 5.63 -12.29
CA LEU A 225 5.00 5.43 -12.29
C LEU A 225 5.68 5.90 -13.58
N ARG A 226 4.95 6.09 -14.68
CA ARG A 226 5.50 6.71 -15.90
C ARG A 226 5.84 8.20 -15.73
N GLY A 227 5.28 8.84 -14.70
CA GLY A 227 5.50 10.25 -14.40
C GLY A 227 6.30 10.47 -13.12
N ARG A 228 6.47 11.74 -12.74
CA ARG A 228 7.23 12.14 -11.53
C ARG A 228 6.36 12.56 -10.34
N ARG A 229 5.11 12.10 -10.25
CA ARG A 229 4.18 12.47 -9.16
C ARG A 229 4.50 11.74 -7.86
N PHE A 230 4.67 12.47 -6.76
CA PHE A 230 4.93 11.85 -5.44
C PHE A 230 3.77 10.95 -5.00
N LEU A 231 2.56 11.51 -5.02
CA LEU A 231 1.33 10.80 -4.66
C LEU A 231 0.67 10.20 -5.91
N LEU A 232 0.46 8.90 -5.87
CA LEU A 232 -0.27 8.11 -6.85
C LEU A 232 -1.65 7.81 -6.24
N ILE A 233 -2.69 8.50 -6.72
CA ILE A 233 -4.05 8.40 -6.17
C ILE A 233 -4.96 7.78 -7.27
N PRO A 234 -5.28 6.48 -7.18
CA PRO A 234 -6.23 5.81 -8.07
C PRO A 234 -7.62 6.44 -8.00
N GLY A 235 -8.29 6.56 -9.15
CA GLY A 235 -9.65 7.12 -9.23
C GLY A 235 -9.69 8.64 -9.40
N ARG A 236 -10.70 9.13 -10.13
CA ARG A 236 -10.88 10.57 -10.39
C ARG A 236 -11.50 11.29 -9.18
N SER A 237 -12.48 10.67 -8.53
CA SER A 237 -13.14 11.19 -7.32
C SER A 237 -12.16 11.33 -6.16
N ALA A 238 -11.36 10.30 -5.88
CA ALA A 238 -10.32 10.33 -4.86
C ALA A 238 -9.29 11.45 -5.09
N ARG A 239 -8.83 11.63 -6.34
CA ARG A 239 -7.94 12.75 -6.71
C ARG A 239 -8.56 14.11 -6.47
N TRP A 240 -9.85 14.26 -6.80
CA TRP A 240 -10.58 15.50 -6.55
C TRP A 240 -10.71 15.77 -5.06
N LEU A 241 -11.09 14.77 -4.27
CA LEU A 241 -11.23 14.89 -2.82
C LEU A 241 -9.90 15.28 -2.14
N ALA A 242 -8.80 14.62 -2.51
CA ALA A 242 -7.48 14.93 -1.99
C ALA A 242 -7.06 16.38 -2.33
N ARG A 243 -7.34 16.85 -3.56
CA ARG A 243 -7.11 18.25 -3.96
C ARG A 243 -7.99 19.22 -3.19
N ALA A 244 -9.27 18.91 -3.03
CA ALA A 244 -10.22 19.73 -2.30
C ALA A 244 -9.82 19.86 -0.82
N LYS A 245 -9.39 18.76 -0.16
CA LYS A 245 -8.90 18.84 1.23
C LYS A 245 -7.67 19.75 1.33
N ARG A 246 -6.75 19.66 0.36
CA ARG A 246 -5.54 20.49 0.34
C ARG A 246 -5.83 21.97 0.14
N LEU A 247 -6.78 22.33 -0.71
CA LEU A 247 -7.05 23.73 -1.09
C LEU A 247 -8.15 24.39 -0.24
N ALA A 248 -9.11 23.61 0.24
CA ALA A 248 -10.29 24.10 0.97
C ALA A 248 -10.68 23.12 2.10
N PRO A 249 -9.82 22.91 3.11
CA PRO A 249 -10.03 21.90 4.16
C PRO A 249 -11.36 22.07 4.90
N GLY A 250 -11.73 23.31 5.24
CA GLY A 250 -12.98 23.62 5.93
C GLY A 250 -14.25 23.37 5.10
N LEU A 251 -14.17 23.32 3.77
CA LEU A 251 -15.31 22.91 2.93
C LEU A 251 -15.51 21.40 2.99
N VAL A 252 -14.42 20.64 2.84
CA VAL A 252 -14.45 19.17 2.91
C VAL A 252 -14.92 18.71 4.29
N GLU A 253 -14.44 19.34 5.36
CA GLU A 253 -14.88 19.06 6.73
C GLU A 253 -16.38 19.32 6.93
N ARG A 254 -16.91 20.41 6.36
CA ARG A 254 -18.35 20.71 6.40
C ARG A 254 -19.19 19.65 5.68
N ILE A 255 -18.72 19.14 4.53
CA ILE A 255 -19.40 18.07 3.79
C ILE A 255 -19.42 16.78 4.60
N ILE A 256 -18.26 16.34 5.11
CA ILE A 256 -18.13 15.12 5.93
C ILE A 256 -18.99 15.23 7.20
N ALA A 257 -18.91 16.35 7.92
CA ALA A 257 -19.75 16.60 9.10
C ALA A 257 -21.25 16.63 8.77
N GLY A 258 -21.62 17.12 7.58
CA GLY A 258 -22.98 17.07 7.06
C GLY A 258 -23.48 15.64 6.83
N GLN A 259 -22.63 14.74 6.32
CA GLN A 259 -22.97 13.32 6.14
C GLN A 259 -23.12 12.60 7.48
N LEU A 260 -22.16 12.78 8.39
CA LEU A 260 -22.20 12.20 9.74
C LEU A 260 -23.47 12.60 10.52
N ARG A 261 -23.85 13.89 10.49
CA ARG A 261 -25.05 14.39 11.16
C ARG A 261 -26.36 13.82 10.61
N ARG A 262 -26.42 13.46 9.32
CA ARG A 262 -27.61 12.82 8.74
C ARG A 262 -27.76 11.38 9.21
N HIS A 263 -26.63 10.70 9.43
CA HIS A 263 -26.62 9.32 9.90
C HIS A 263 -26.90 9.22 11.41
N ALA A 264 -26.36 10.12 12.22
CA ALA A 264 -26.63 10.18 13.66
C ALA A 264 -28.07 10.54 14.04
N ARG A 265 -28.91 10.94 13.06
CA ARG A 265 -30.33 11.28 13.24
C ARG A 265 -31.29 10.18 12.76
N ARG A 266 -30.76 9.06 12.24
CA ARG A 266 -31.51 7.86 11.86
C ARG A 266 -31.32 6.80 12.92
#